data_AF-A0A0G0SYY7-F1
#
_entry.id   AF-A0A0G0SYY7-F1
#
_cell.length_a   1.000
_cell.length_b   1.000
_cell.length_c   1.000
_cell.angle_alpha   90.00
_cell.angle_beta   90.00
_cell.angle_gamma   90.00
#
_symmetry.space_group_name_H-M   'P 1'
#
loop_
_entity.id
_entity.type
_entity.pdbx_description
1 polymer ?
#
loop_
_entity_poly.entity_id
_entity_poly.type
_entity_poly.pdbx_seq_one_letter_code
_entity_poly.pdbx_strand_id
1 'polypeptide(L)'
;MEYKSENKICQNCKQDFTIEPEDFNFYEKIKVPSPTFCPLCRAQRRLVFRNERKLFKVKDAFTGESIFSTYPQESGKKIITREEWFGDDWDAMEYGQDYDFSSSFLKQFFELEKQIPMYGLNAKMMSNSPYSANATNLKNCYLCFSSNNSQDCMYSSAIDFSKDCVDNSHVNHSERSYENFWLQNCYQCHFSIRSMESRNLWFCRGCVGCNDCFGSANLRKASYCIFNKQYTKEEYKKEIKKLNLDTISGLKEAREKARAFWYTQPAKYHQGLKNLDCTGSYVTHSKNVNDSYLIRESENLRYCQYLQVPESKDCYDINNWGANTELGYETMECGDNSYNNKFSRNCWPACKNLEYCMHMFSSSDCFGCVGLKKKQYCILNKQYTKEEYYDLVKKIKEHMDEMPYVDSQGLIYKYGEFFPIEFSQLGYNNTVAIQHFPLTEKEAKEKGYLWINIPHGEYKITIKVGKLPDSIFDVTD
;
A
#
# COMPACT_ATOMS: atom_id res chain seq x y z
N MET A 1 33.27 -7.13 13.02
CA MET A 1 33.89 -8.48 13.07
C MET A 1 33.44 -9.25 11.84
N GLU A 2 33.95 -10.45 11.55
CA GLU A 2 33.35 -11.29 10.50
C GLU A 2 32.14 -12.03 11.10
N TYR A 3 30.94 -11.64 10.66
CA TYR A 3 29.68 -12.25 11.12
C TYR A 3 29.50 -13.65 10.54
N LYS A 4 28.71 -14.47 11.23
CA LYS A 4 28.30 -15.82 10.79
C LYS A 4 26.78 -15.89 10.79
N SER A 5 26.25 -16.69 9.87
CA SER A 5 24.81 -16.96 9.77
C SER A 5 24.26 -17.54 11.08
N GLU A 6 23.13 -17.02 11.56
CA GLU A 6 22.49 -17.40 12.82
C GLU A 6 21.03 -17.83 12.56
N ASN A 7 20.67 -19.06 12.96
CA ASN A 7 19.29 -19.54 12.92
C ASN A 7 18.56 -19.17 14.23
N LYS A 8 17.40 -18.52 14.11
CA LYS A 8 16.54 -18.11 15.23
C LYS A 8 15.13 -18.68 15.09
N ILE A 9 14.50 -18.98 16.22
CA ILE A 9 13.08 -19.32 16.29
C ILE A 9 12.27 -18.02 16.32
N CYS A 10 11.34 -17.84 15.38
CA CYS A 10 10.43 -16.70 15.35
C CYS A 10 9.53 -16.68 16.58
N GLN A 11 9.53 -15.58 17.34
CA GLN A 11 8.75 -15.55 18.58
C GLN A 11 7.23 -15.68 18.37
N ASN A 12 6.69 -15.28 17.22
CA ASN A 12 5.27 -15.44 16.87
C ASN A 12 4.94 -16.86 16.37
N CYS A 13 5.35 -17.21 15.15
CA CYS A 13 4.95 -18.47 14.50
C CYS A 13 5.76 -19.71 14.91
N LYS A 14 6.77 -19.54 15.77
CA LYS A 14 7.68 -20.60 16.28
C LYS A 14 8.42 -21.39 15.18
N GLN A 15 8.46 -20.86 13.95
CA GLN A 15 9.25 -21.41 12.85
C GLN A 15 10.68 -20.84 12.89
N ASP A 16 11.65 -21.62 12.43
CA ASP A 16 13.01 -21.15 12.23
C ASP A 16 13.08 -20.09 11.12
N PHE A 17 14.00 -19.13 11.28
CA PHE A 17 14.43 -18.20 10.24
C PHE A 17 15.91 -17.88 10.40
N THR A 18 16.60 -17.67 9.28
CA THR A 18 18.03 -17.39 9.25
C THR A 18 18.29 -15.89 9.17
N ILE A 19 19.28 -15.42 9.93
CA ILE A 19 19.86 -14.08 9.81
C ILE A 19 21.27 -14.27 9.25
N GLU A 20 21.51 -13.75 8.05
CA GLU A 20 22.78 -13.92 7.33
C GLU A 20 23.82 -12.86 7.74
N PRO A 21 25.13 -13.06 7.47
CA PRO A 21 26.17 -12.08 7.76
C PRO A 21 25.86 -10.67 7.24
N GLU A 22 25.24 -10.58 6.06
CA GLU A 22 24.80 -9.34 5.41
C GLU A 22 23.67 -8.65 6.18
N ASP A 23 22.76 -9.40 6.80
CA ASP A 23 21.70 -8.86 7.64
C ASP A 23 22.28 -8.22 8.90
N PHE A 24 23.29 -8.84 9.53
CA PHE A 24 23.97 -8.26 10.70
C PHE A 24 24.68 -6.94 10.35
N ASN A 25 25.39 -6.90 9.22
CA ASN A 25 25.99 -5.66 8.70
C ASN A 25 24.92 -4.56 8.49
N PHE A 26 23.72 -4.93 8.03
CA PHE A 26 22.60 -4.00 7.89
C PHE A 26 22.08 -3.48 9.25
N TYR A 27 21.83 -4.36 10.23
CA TYR A 27 21.35 -3.95 11.55
C TYR A 27 22.37 -3.08 12.32
N GLU A 28 23.68 -3.35 12.16
CA GLU A 28 24.76 -2.50 12.67
C GLU A 28 24.78 -1.12 11.99
N LYS A 29 24.72 -1.06 10.65
CA LYS A 29 24.69 0.17 9.84
C LYS A 29 23.60 1.17 10.27
N ILE A 30 22.47 0.66 10.76
CA ILE A 30 21.29 1.44 11.17
C ILE A 30 21.11 1.59 12.69
N LYS A 31 21.99 0.99 13.52
CA LYS A 31 21.97 1.06 15.00
C LYS A 31 20.69 0.55 15.66
N VAL A 32 20.19 -0.62 15.23
CA VAL A 32 19.07 -1.33 15.88
C VAL A 32 19.46 -2.79 16.15
N PRO A 33 18.85 -3.49 17.14
CA PRO A 33 19.10 -4.91 17.35
C PRO A 33 18.51 -5.78 16.23
N SER A 34 19.07 -6.98 16.06
CA SER A 34 18.55 -7.98 15.11
C SER A 34 17.12 -8.44 15.48
N PRO A 35 16.26 -8.77 14.52
CA PRO A 35 14.85 -9.11 14.74
C PRO A 35 14.63 -10.36 15.59
N THR A 36 13.50 -10.38 16.29
CA THR A 36 12.95 -11.58 16.98
C THR A 36 11.78 -12.24 16.24
N PHE A 37 11.23 -11.56 15.22
CA PHE A 37 10.14 -12.03 14.36
C PHE A 37 10.65 -12.35 12.95
N CYS A 38 10.20 -13.46 12.36
CA CYS A 38 10.49 -13.77 10.96
C CYS A 38 9.75 -12.82 10.00
N PRO A 39 10.25 -12.63 8.76
CA PRO A 39 9.79 -11.58 7.85
C PRO A 39 8.30 -11.58 7.52
N LEU A 40 7.68 -12.75 7.42
CA LEU A 40 6.23 -12.86 7.15
C LEU A 40 5.38 -12.38 8.34
N CYS A 41 5.83 -12.62 9.57
CA CYS A 41 5.18 -12.09 10.77
C CYS A 41 5.31 -10.56 10.83
N ARG A 42 6.48 -10.02 10.43
CA ARG A 42 6.71 -8.57 10.29
C ARG A 42 5.76 -7.96 9.26
N ALA A 43 5.69 -8.55 8.06
CA ALA A 43 4.78 -8.11 7.00
C ALA A 43 3.31 -8.11 7.43
N GLN A 44 2.84 -9.18 8.09
CA GLN A 44 1.49 -9.26 8.66
C GLN A 44 1.27 -8.15 9.72
N ARG A 45 2.25 -7.93 10.61
CA ARG A 45 2.24 -6.91 11.67
C ARG A 45 2.12 -5.48 11.13
N ARG A 46 2.67 -5.16 9.96
CA ARG A 46 2.46 -3.85 9.30
C ARG A 46 1.14 -3.76 8.53
N LEU A 47 0.77 -4.80 7.78
CA LEU A 47 -0.39 -4.74 6.88
C LEU A 47 -1.72 -4.53 7.61
N VAL A 48 -1.82 -4.90 8.90
CA VAL A 48 -3.02 -4.66 9.71
C VAL A 48 -3.30 -3.18 10.00
N PHE A 49 -2.34 -2.28 9.79
CA PHE A 49 -2.53 -0.84 10.02
C PHE A 49 -3.01 -0.06 8.77
N ARG A 50 -3.12 -0.71 7.60
CA ARG A 50 -3.57 -0.08 6.34
C ARG A 50 -4.93 -0.62 5.89
N ASN A 51 -5.88 0.29 5.64
CA ASN A 51 -7.04 0.05 4.77
C ASN A 51 -6.78 0.73 3.41
N GLU A 52 -6.91 -0.02 2.33
CA GLU A 52 -6.65 0.48 0.97
C GLU A 52 -7.91 0.95 0.23
N ARG A 53 -9.05 0.27 0.39
CA ARG A 53 -10.22 0.37 -0.53
C ARG A 53 -11.60 0.43 0.13
N LYS A 54 -11.71 0.28 1.45
CA LYS A 54 -13.01 0.34 2.14
C LYS A 54 -13.27 1.76 2.63
N LEU A 55 -14.46 2.28 2.35
CA LEU A 55 -14.94 3.55 2.87
C LEU A 55 -16.04 3.30 3.90
N PHE A 56 -15.94 3.98 5.03
CA PHE A 56 -16.91 3.91 6.12
C PHE A 56 -17.54 5.28 6.31
N LYS A 57 -18.85 5.31 6.56
CA LYS A 57 -19.56 6.54 6.91
C LYS A 57 -19.57 6.64 8.44
N VAL A 58 -18.79 7.57 8.97
CA VAL A 58 -18.61 7.76 10.42
C VAL A 58 -19.24 9.09 10.87
N LYS A 59 -19.19 9.36 12.17
CA LYS A 59 -19.39 10.71 12.69
C LYS A 59 -18.06 11.42 12.87
N ASP A 60 -18.04 12.66 12.39
CA ASP A 60 -16.97 13.60 12.66
C ASP A 60 -16.93 13.93 14.16
N ALA A 61 -15.73 13.98 14.74
CA ALA A 61 -15.52 14.12 16.18
C ALA A 61 -15.53 15.57 16.69
N PHE A 62 -15.47 16.57 15.80
CA PHE A 62 -15.56 17.98 16.15
C PHE A 62 -16.93 18.57 15.80
N THR A 63 -17.45 18.26 14.61
CA THR A 63 -18.72 18.82 14.09
C THR A 63 -19.93 17.91 14.27
N GLY A 64 -19.73 16.59 14.44
CA GLY A 64 -20.83 15.62 14.43
C GLY A 64 -21.47 15.40 13.06
N GLU A 65 -20.90 15.95 11.98
CA GLU A 65 -21.34 15.68 10.61
C GLU A 65 -21.03 14.23 10.18
N SER A 66 -21.52 13.83 9.00
CA SER A 66 -21.35 12.46 8.50
C SER A 66 -20.39 12.38 7.33
N ILE A 67 -19.12 12.18 7.67
CA ILE A 67 -17.98 12.12 6.75
C ILE A 67 -17.66 10.68 6.31
N PHE A 68 -16.87 10.55 5.23
CA PHE A 68 -16.23 9.29 4.85
C PHE A 68 -14.87 9.13 5.54
N SER A 69 -14.51 7.88 5.84
CA SER A 69 -13.28 7.53 6.54
C SER A 69 -12.73 6.17 6.08
N THR A 70 -11.41 5.98 6.16
CA THR A 70 -10.76 4.67 6.06
C THR A 70 -10.73 3.92 7.41
N TYR A 71 -11.14 4.57 8.50
CA TYR A 71 -11.34 3.98 9.83
C TYR A 71 -12.85 3.83 10.14
N PRO A 72 -13.32 2.66 10.60
CA PRO A 72 -14.72 2.45 10.98
C PRO A 72 -15.04 3.13 12.32
N GLN A 73 -16.32 3.33 12.66
CA GLN A 73 -16.71 3.97 13.93
C GLN A 73 -16.28 3.12 15.15
N GLU A 74 -16.31 1.80 14.96
CA GLU A 74 -15.90 0.74 15.88
C GLU A 74 -14.38 0.74 16.17
N SER A 75 -13.59 1.58 15.48
CA SER A 75 -12.19 1.84 15.81
C SER A 75 -11.98 2.57 17.15
N GLY A 76 -13.02 3.24 17.65
CA GLY A 76 -12.96 4.08 18.85
C GLY A 76 -12.17 5.39 18.68
N LYS A 77 -11.68 5.71 17.48
CA LYS A 77 -10.88 6.91 17.21
C LYS A 77 -11.77 8.13 17.00
N LYS A 78 -11.29 9.29 17.47
CA LYS A 78 -11.80 10.61 17.08
C LYS A 78 -11.44 10.83 15.60
N ILE A 79 -12.38 10.59 14.68
CA ILE A 79 -12.17 10.86 13.26
C ILE A 79 -12.62 12.29 12.94
N ILE A 80 -11.79 13.05 12.24
CA ILE A 80 -12.09 14.40 11.76
C ILE A 80 -11.80 14.53 10.25
N THR A 81 -12.14 15.65 9.62
CA THR A 81 -11.68 15.93 8.24
C THR A 81 -10.16 16.12 8.18
N ARG A 82 -9.61 16.10 6.95
CA ARG A 82 -8.18 16.39 6.75
C ARG A 82 -7.89 17.89 6.87
N GLU A 83 -8.91 18.71 6.71
CA GLU A 83 -8.89 20.15 6.73
C GLU A 83 -8.80 20.64 8.19
N GLU A 84 -9.70 20.18 9.07
CA GLU A 84 -9.65 20.44 10.52
C GLU A 84 -8.36 19.90 11.15
N TRP A 85 -7.89 18.72 10.74
CA TRP A 85 -6.63 18.18 11.25
C TRP A 85 -5.50 19.19 11.04
N PHE A 86 -5.43 19.78 9.84
CA PHE A 86 -4.39 20.75 9.44
C PHE A 86 -4.71 22.21 9.83
N GLY A 87 -5.87 22.48 10.44
CA GLY A 87 -6.26 23.79 10.94
C GLY A 87 -5.60 24.14 12.26
N ASP A 88 -5.93 25.33 12.77
CA ASP A 88 -5.39 25.87 14.04
C ASP A 88 -6.32 25.61 15.24
N ASP A 89 -7.41 24.87 15.05
CA ASP A 89 -8.47 24.60 16.06
C ASP A 89 -8.07 23.56 17.14
N TRP A 90 -6.87 22.97 17.05
CA TRP A 90 -6.28 22.08 18.07
C TRP A 90 -4.74 22.03 17.96
N ASP A 91 -4.01 21.84 19.07
CA ASP A 91 -2.57 21.50 19.04
C ASP A 91 -2.34 20.13 19.72
N ALA A 92 -1.65 19.22 19.03
CA ALA A 92 -1.25 17.93 19.57
C ALA A 92 -0.39 18.03 20.85
N MET A 93 0.28 19.17 21.08
CA MET A 93 1.01 19.44 22.33
C MET A 93 0.12 19.60 23.57
N GLU A 94 -1.19 19.88 23.42
CA GLU A 94 -2.13 19.92 24.56
C GLU A 94 -2.30 18.54 25.22
N TYR A 95 -1.96 17.48 24.48
CA TYR A 95 -1.92 16.09 24.92
C TYR A 95 -0.50 15.67 25.36
N GLY A 96 0.43 16.61 25.53
CA GLY A 96 1.81 16.35 25.91
C GLY A 96 1.93 15.78 27.33
N GLN A 97 2.55 14.61 27.47
CA GLN A 97 2.75 13.92 28.75
C GLN A 97 4.23 13.67 29.04
N ASP A 98 4.61 13.66 30.32
CA ASP A 98 5.95 13.22 30.74
C ASP A 98 6.09 11.70 30.69
N TYR A 99 7.32 11.22 30.54
CA TYR A 99 7.61 9.79 30.46
C TYR A 99 7.59 9.12 31.85
N ASP A 100 6.74 8.11 32.01
CA ASP A 100 6.60 7.32 33.23
C ASP A 100 7.50 6.07 33.21
N PHE A 101 8.50 6.03 34.10
CA PHE A 101 9.39 4.86 34.26
C PHE A 101 8.76 3.69 35.06
N SER A 102 7.49 3.78 35.46
CA SER A 102 6.74 2.65 36.06
C SER A 102 5.88 1.87 35.03
N SER A 103 5.87 2.31 33.77
CA SER A 103 5.01 1.77 32.71
C SER A 103 5.81 1.57 31.41
N SER A 104 5.56 0.49 30.67
CA SER A 104 6.31 0.19 29.44
C SER A 104 6.01 1.22 28.33
N PHE A 105 7.04 1.61 27.58
CA PHE A 105 6.97 2.70 26.59
C PHE A 105 5.84 2.54 25.57
N LEU A 106 5.68 1.36 24.97
CA LEU A 106 4.68 1.13 23.92
C LEU A 106 3.24 1.24 24.45
N LYS A 107 3.01 0.97 25.73
CA LYS A 107 1.71 1.18 26.38
C LYS A 107 1.39 2.67 26.46
N GLN A 108 2.27 3.47 27.08
CA GLN A 108 2.11 4.93 27.21
C GLN A 108 1.88 5.60 25.85
N PHE A 109 2.64 5.16 24.84
CA PHE A 109 2.55 5.65 23.48
C PHE A 109 1.20 5.35 22.81
N PHE A 110 0.66 4.13 22.96
CA PHE A 110 -0.65 3.75 22.41
C PHE A 110 -1.83 4.35 23.18
N GLU A 111 -1.70 4.55 24.48
CA GLU A 111 -2.69 5.24 25.32
C GLU A 111 -2.79 6.73 24.98
N LEU A 112 -1.67 7.37 24.60
CA LEU A 112 -1.67 8.72 24.03
C LEU A 112 -2.28 8.73 22.61
N GLU A 113 -1.83 7.84 21.71
CA GLU A 113 -2.25 7.80 20.30
C GLU A 113 -3.79 7.74 20.15
N LYS A 114 -4.48 7.00 21.01
CA LYS A 114 -5.96 6.89 21.04
C LYS A 114 -6.67 8.22 21.28
N GLN A 115 -6.05 9.15 22.02
CA GLN A 115 -6.64 10.43 22.39
C GLN A 115 -6.55 11.47 21.26
N ILE A 116 -5.57 11.31 20.37
CA ILE A 116 -5.25 12.21 19.26
C ILE A 116 -6.27 12.03 18.10
N PRO A 117 -6.86 13.12 17.57
CA PRO A 117 -7.68 13.09 16.36
C PRO A 117 -6.95 12.55 15.13
N MET A 118 -7.69 11.83 14.27
CA MET A 118 -7.19 11.27 13.02
C MET A 118 -8.01 11.74 11.83
N TYR A 119 -7.37 12.17 10.75
CA TYR A 119 -8.05 12.54 9.52
C TYR A 119 -8.65 11.30 8.85
N GLY A 120 -9.94 11.35 8.49
CA GLY A 120 -10.67 10.20 7.96
C GLY A 120 -10.14 9.71 6.61
N LEU A 121 -9.72 10.61 5.71
CA LEU A 121 -9.22 10.27 4.38
C LEU A 121 -7.84 10.90 4.12
N ASN A 122 -6.89 10.09 3.65
CA ASN A 122 -5.67 10.61 3.01
C ASN A 122 -5.98 10.99 1.56
N ALA A 123 -6.57 12.16 1.35
CA ALA A 123 -6.92 12.69 0.03
C ALA A 123 -6.52 14.17 -0.08
N LYS A 124 -6.01 14.61 -1.24
CA LYS A 124 -5.62 16.02 -1.46
C LYS A 124 -5.93 16.50 -2.88
N MET A 125 -6.35 17.76 -3.02
CA MET A 125 -6.68 18.41 -4.30
C MET A 125 -7.77 17.68 -5.10
N MET A 126 -8.75 17.08 -4.41
CA MET A 126 -9.81 16.29 -5.05
C MET A 126 -10.89 17.21 -5.65
N SER A 127 -11.34 16.90 -6.86
CA SER A 127 -12.44 17.59 -7.54
C SER A 127 -13.51 16.58 -7.94
N ASN A 128 -14.76 16.77 -7.50
CA ASN A 128 -15.89 15.87 -7.82
C ASN A 128 -15.56 14.37 -7.65
N SER A 129 -14.84 14.02 -6.58
CA SER A 129 -14.31 12.65 -6.34
C SER A 129 -14.50 12.17 -4.88
N PRO A 130 -15.69 12.33 -4.25
CA PRO A 130 -15.85 12.10 -2.80
C PRO A 130 -15.80 10.62 -2.37
N TYR A 131 -15.90 9.68 -3.31
CA TYR A 131 -15.83 8.23 -3.06
C TYR A 131 -14.43 7.65 -3.36
N SER A 132 -13.37 8.44 -3.18
CA SER A 132 -11.99 8.08 -3.55
C SER A 132 -11.02 8.44 -2.42
N ALA A 133 -10.01 7.60 -2.16
CA ALA A 133 -9.12 7.75 -1.00
C ALA A 133 -7.69 7.23 -1.26
N ASN A 134 -6.74 7.61 -0.39
CA ASN A 134 -5.32 7.39 -0.58
C ASN A 134 -4.84 8.00 -1.92
N ALA A 135 -5.21 9.26 -2.17
CA ALA A 135 -5.23 9.81 -3.53
C ALA A 135 -4.84 11.31 -3.63
N THR A 136 -4.32 11.68 -4.80
CA THR A 136 -3.87 13.05 -5.12
C THR A 136 -4.50 13.54 -6.42
N ASN A 137 -5.06 14.74 -6.44
CA ASN A 137 -5.45 15.44 -7.68
C ASN A 137 -6.34 14.59 -8.60
N LEU A 138 -7.36 13.94 -8.02
CA LEU A 138 -8.36 13.20 -8.81
C LEU A 138 -9.52 14.11 -9.19
N LYS A 139 -10.01 13.96 -10.41
CA LYS A 139 -11.10 14.77 -10.97
C LYS A 139 -12.18 13.90 -11.59
N ASN A 140 -13.44 14.04 -11.15
CA ASN A 140 -14.57 13.21 -11.59
C ASN A 140 -14.34 11.69 -11.36
N CYS A 141 -13.67 11.31 -10.26
CA CYS A 141 -13.23 9.93 -10.02
C CYS A 141 -14.04 9.21 -8.92
N TYR A 142 -14.59 8.04 -9.25
CA TYR A 142 -15.51 7.28 -8.40
C TYR A 142 -14.93 5.91 -8.00
N LEU A 143 -14.77 5.65 -6.69
CA LEU A 143 -14.13 4.43 -6.18
C LEU A 143 -12.73 4.22 -6.78
N CYS A 144 -11.94 5.29 -6.78
CA CYS A 144 -10.53 5.28 -7.18
C CYS A 144 -9.62 5.34 -5.94
N PHE A 145 -8.70 4.40 -5.82
CA PHE A 145 -7.86 4.23 -4.63
C PHE A 145 -6.36 4.18 -4.96
N SER A 146 -5.51 4.64 -4.04
CA SER A 146 -4.04 4.60 -4.21
C SER A 146 -3.56 5.27 -5.52
N SER A 147 -4.14 6.41 -5.91
CA SER A 147 -4.11 6.93 -7.30
C SER A 147 -3.85 8.44 -7.38
N ASN A 148 -3.10 8.89 -8.40
CA ASN A 148 -2.64 10.27 -8.53
C ASN A 148 -2.86 10.88 -9.93
N ASN A 149 -3.32 12.14 -10.00
CA ASN A 149 -3.43 12.94 -11.24
C ASN A 149 -4.31 12.29 -12.34
N SER A 150 -5.32 11.51 -11.97
CA SER A 150 -6.22 10.82 -12.90
C SER A 150 -7.60 11.48 -12.97
N GLN A 151 -8.19 11.51 -14.17
CA GLN A 151 -9.44 12.23 -14.46
C GLN A 151 -10.48 11.34 -15.18
N ASP A 152 -11.76 11.50 -14.84
CA ASP A 152 -12.90 10.79 -15.49
C ASP A 152 -12.77 9.25 -15.38
N CYS A 153 -12.28 8.76 -14.23
CA CYS A 153 -11.98 7.34 -13.99
C CYS A 153 -12.86 6.72 -12.91
N MET A 154 -13.01 5.39 -12.89
CA MET A 154 -13.84 4.71 -11.87
C MET A 154 -13.43 3.27 -11.56
N TYR A 155 -13.83 2.78 -10.38
CA TYR A 155 -13.66 1.40 -9.91
C TYR A 155 -12.22 0.86 -10.01
N SER A 156 -11.23 1.71 -9.71
CA SER A 156 -9.83 1.49 -10.10
C SER A 156 -8.84 1.67 -8.94
N SER A 157 -7.69 1.00 -9.00
CA SER A 157 -6.66 1.03 -7.94
C SER A 157 -5.27 1.18 -8.54
N ALA A 158 -4.44 2.09 -8.00
CA ALA A 158 -3.17 2.47 -8.60
C ALA A 158 -3.34 2.90 -10.08
N ILE A 159 -4.16 3.93 -10.30
CA ILE A 159 -4.28 4.59 -11.61
C ILE A 159 -3.67 5.99 -11.58
N ASP A 160 -2.52 6.14 -12.23
CA ASP A 160 -1.73 7.36 -12.19
C ASP A 160 -1.68 8.03 -13.57
N PHE A 161 -1.85 9.35 -13.61
CA PHE A 161 -1.82 10.18 -14.83
C PHE A 161 -2.73 9.65 -15.96
N SER A 162 -3.87 9.04 -15.62
CA SER A 162 -4.71 8.28 -16.54
C SER A 162 -6.11 8.88 -16.69
N LYS A 163 -6.72 8.75 -17.87
CA LYS A 163 -8.00 9.40 -18.21
C LYS A 163 -9.02 8.43 -18.80
N ASP A 164 -10.32 8.62 -18.51
CA ASP A 164 -11.40 7.83 -19.11
C ASP A 164 -11.24 6.31 -18.88
N CYS A 165 -10.79 5.92 -17.67
CA CYS A 165 -10.36 4.56 -17.35
C CYS A 165 -11.26 3.88 -16.30
N VAL A 166 -11.75 2.68 -16.60
CA VAL A 166 -12.76 1.91 -15.85
C VAL A 166 -12.27 0.50 -15.50
N ASP A 167 -12.50 0.04 -14.27
CA ASP A 167 -12.13 -1.32 -13.79
C ASP A 167 -10.64 -1.67 -13.97
N ASN A 168 -9.75 -0.71 -13.72
CA ASN A 168 -8.30 -0.87 -13.97
C ASN A 168 -7.48 -1.02 -12.68
N SER A 169 -6.36 -1.74 -12.79
CA SER A 169 -5.39 -1.91 -11.71
C SER A 169 -3.95 -1.73 -12.19
N HIS A 170 -3.16 -0.89 -11.51
CA HIS A 170 -1.78 -0.51 -11.85
C HIS A 170 -1.63 0.05 -13.28
N VAL A 171 -2.46 1.03 -13.65
CA VAL A 171 -2.43 1.65 -14.99
C VAL A 171 -1.83 3.06 -14.91
N ASN A 172 -0.83 3.32 -15.76
CA ASN A 172 -0.03 4.55 -15.73
C ASN A 172 -0.03 5.23 -17.10
N HIS A 173 -0.21 6.57 -17.14
CA HIS A 173 -0.20 7.37 -18.38
C HIS A 173 -1.02 6.74 -19.51
N SER A 174 -2.26 6.32 -19.22
CA SER A 174 -3.09 5.61 -20.19
C SER A 174 -4.52 6.15 -20.25
N GLU A 175 -5.12 6.06 -21.43
CA GLU A 175 -6.42 6.68 -21.73
C GLU A 175 -7.45 5.70 -22.28
N ARG A 176 -8.72 5.95 -21.99
CA ARG A 176 -9.89 5.31 -22.62
C ARG A 176 -9.88 3.78 -22.53
N SER A 177 -9.44 3.24 -21.39
CA SER A 177 -9.05 1.84 -21.24
C SER A 177 -9.90 1.11 -20.17
N TYR A 178 -10.28 -0.15 -20.43
CA TYR A 178 -11.27 -0.92 -19.65
C TYR A 178 -10.79 -2.34 -19.26
N GLU A 179 -11.03 -2.78 -18.01
CA GLU A 179 -10.65 -4.12 -17.46
C GLU A 179 -9.17 -4.49 -17.72
N ASN A 180 -8.24 -3.57 -17.43
CA ASN A 180 -6.81 -3.85 -17.62
C ASN A 180 -6.05 -4.01 -16.30
N PHE A 181 -5.02 -4.85 -16.37
CA PHE A 181 -4.04 -5.01 -15.29
C PHE A 181 -2.65 -4.68 -15.81
N TRP A 182 -2.02 -3.69 -15.19
CA TRP A 182 -0.63 -3.31 -15.42
C TRP A 182 -0.37 -2.82 -16.86
N LEU A 183 -0.76 -1.57 -17.14
CA LEU A 183 -0.47 -0.88 -18.41
C LEU A 183 0.39 0.36 -18.19
N GLN A 184 1.18 0.72 -19.21
CA GLN A 184 1.93 1.97 -19.25
C GLN A 184 1.89 2.58 -20.66
N ASN A 185 1.63 3.89 -20.79
CA ASN A 185 1.62 4.60 -22.08
C ASN A 185 0.67 3.95 -23.10
N CYS A 186 -0.59 3.69 -22.72
CA CYS A 186 -1.57 2.95 -23.53
C CYS A 186 -2.83 3.75 -23.89
N TYR A 187 -3.44 3.46 -25.04
CA TYR A 187 -4.61 4.20 -25.55
C TYR A 187 -5.66 3.26 -26.16
N GLN A 188 -6.90 3.30 -25.69
CA GLN A 188 -7.95 2.35 -26.11
C GLN A 188 -7.50 0.89 -25.97
N CYS A 189 -7.10 0.52 -24.76
CA CYS A 189 -6.75 -0.85 -24.39
C CYS A 189 -7.88 -1.46 -23.54
N HIS A 190 -8.35 -2.62 -23.96
CA HIS A 190 -9.50 -3.29 -23.37
C HIS A 190 -9.12 -4.74 -23.02
N PHE A 191 -9.47 -5.18 -21.81
CA PHE A 191 -9.29 -6.56 -21.32
C PHE A 191 -7.83 -7.06 -21.40
N SER A 192 -6.87 -6.15 -21.45
CA SER A 192 -5.47 -6.41 -21.80
C SER A 192 -4.55 -6.28 -20.58
N ILE A 193 -3.48 -7.06 -20.53
CA ILE A 193 -2.62 -7.13 -19.35
C ILE A 193 -1.12 -7.00 -19.67
N ARG A 194 -0.36 -6.40 -18.74
CA ARG A 194 1.11 -6.27 -18.80
C ARG A 194 1.64 -5.72 -20.13
N SER A 195 0.94 -4.73 -20.70
CA SER A 195 1.23 -4.20 -22.04
C SER A 195 1.60 -2.72 -21.98
N MET A 196 2.49 -2.28 -22.88
CA MET A 196 3.12 -0.96 -22.80
C MET A 196 3.22 -0.29 -24.17
N GLU A 197 3.20 1.05 -24.23
CA GLU A 197 3.45 1.82 -25.46
C GLU A 197 2.54 1.39 -26.63
N SER A 198 1.30 0.99 -26.32
CA SER A 198 0.43 0.25 -27.24
C SER A 198 -0.99 0.83 -27.30
N ARG A 199 -1.67 0.65 -28.43
CA ARG A 199 -3.02 1.19 -28.64
C ARG A 199 -3.99 0.22 -29.31
N ASN A 200 -5.29 0.48 -29.20
CA ASN A 200 -6.34 -0.30 -29.87
C ASN A 200 -6.21 -1.81 -29.57
N LEU A 201 -5.82 -2.15 -28.35
CA LEU A 201 -5.60 -3.54 -27.93
C LEU A 201 -6.88 -4.12 -27.33
N TRP A 202 -7.20 -5.32 -27.75
CA TRP A 202 -8.22 -6.18 -27.15
C TRP A 202 -7.54 -7.48 -26.70
N PHE A 203 -7.86 -7.94 -25.49
CA PHE A 203 -7.40 -9.21 -24.90
C PHE A 203 -5.92 -9.58 -25.19
N CYS A 204 -5.01 -8.60 -25.15
CA CYS A 204 -3.59 -8.80 -25.36
C CYS A 204 -2.82 -9.02 -24.05
N ARG A 205 -1.69 -9.73 -24.12
CA ARG A 205 -0.84 -10.05 -22.96
C ARG A 205 0.63 -9.77 -23.23
N GLY A 206 1.27 -8.88 -22.48
CA GLY A 206 2.72 -8.73 -22.56
C GLY A 206 3.23 -7.98 -23.80
N CYS A 207 2.36 -7.27 -24.54
CA CYS A 207 2.69 -6.60 -25.79
C CYS A 207 3.40 -5.25 -25.54
N VAL A 208 4.38 -4.89 -26.38
CA VAL A 208 5.06 -3.58 -26.28
C VAL A 208 5.19 -2.93 -27.66
N GLY A 209 4.86 -1.65 -27.78
CA GLY A 209 4.88 -0.93 -29.06
C GLY A 209 3.85 -1.42 -30.08
N CYS A 210 2.78 -2.08 -29.64
CA CYS A 210 1.85 -2.78 -30.52
C CYS A 210 0.58 -1.98 -30.79
N ASN A 211 -0.07 -2.20 -31.93
CA ASN A 211 -1.34 -1.55 -32.24
C ASN A 211 -2.32 -2.46 -32.98
N ASP A 212 -3.61 -2.27 -32.73
CA ASP A 212 -4.69 -2.96 -33.44
C ASP A 212 -4.50 -4.49 -33.37
N CYS A 213 -4.65 -5.06 -32.17
CA CYS A 213 -4.49 -6.49 -31.90
C CYS A 213 -5.63 -7.03 -31.02
N PHE A 214 -5.95 -8.32 -31.13
CA PHE A 214 -7.09 -8.93 -30.42
C PHE A 214 -6.78 -10.13 -29.50
N GLY A 215 -5.63 -10.76 -29.64
CA GLY A 215 -5.27 -11.90 -28.79
C GLY A 215 -3.79 -12.23 -28.82
N SER A 216 -2.99 -11.33 -29.39
CA SER A 216 -1.54 -11.52 -29.46
C SER A 216 -0.92 -11.44 -28.06
N ALA A 217 0.10 -12.26 -27.84
CA ALA A 217 0.82 -12.32 -26.59
C ALA A 217 2.34 -12.20 -26.83
N ASN A 218 2.98 -11.39 -26.00
CA ASN A 218 4.42 -11.09 -26.00
C ASN A 218 4.98 -10.40 -27.26
N LEU A 219 4.14 -9.93 -28.21
CA LEU A 219 4.62 -9.26 -29.42
C LEU A 219 5.38 -7.94 -29.14
N ARG A 220 6.22 -7.55 -30.09
CA ARG A 220 7.01 -6.31 -30.08
C ARG A 220 6.82 -5.58 -31.40
N LYS A 221 6.47 -4.29 -31.35
CA LYS A 221 6.36 -3.39 -32.51
C LYS A 221 5.48 -3.94 -33.66
N ALA A 222 4.43 -4.68 -33.32
CA ALA A 222 3.53 -5.34 -34.27
C ALA A 222 2.23 -4.55 -34.48
N SER A 223 1.60 -4.71 -35.64
CA SER A 223 0.33 -4.05 -36.01
C SER A 223 -0.62 -5.06 -36.64
N TYR A 224 -1.93 -4.98 -36.40
CA TYR A 224 -2.93 -5.84 -37.08
C TYR A 224 -2.70 -7.35 -36.84
N CYS A 225 -2.48 -7.75 -35.59
CA CYS A 225 -2.16 -9.14 -35.21
C CYS A 225 -3.26 -9.83 -34.40
N ILE A 226 -3.60 -11.05 -34.81
CA ILE A 226 -4.56 -11.93 -34.13
C ILE A 226 -3.85 -13.23 -33.79
N PHE A 227 -3.80 -13.59 -32.50
CA PHE A 227 -3.10 -14.78 -31.98
C PHE A 227 -1.67 -14.95 -32.56
N ASN A 228 -0.90 -13.86 -32.52
CA ASN A 228 0.48 -13.74 -33.06
C ASN A 228 0.64 -13.92 -34.58
N LYS A 229 -0.43 -14.15 -35.34
CA LYS A 229 -0.44 -14.10 -36.81
C LYS A 229 -0.66 -12.66 -37.29
N GLN A 230 0.15 -12.24 -38.27
CA GLN A 230 0.03 -10.97 -38.99
C GLN A 230 -1.11 -11.04 -40.03
N TYR A 231 -1.88 -9.95 -40.15
CA TYR A 231 -2.91 -9.76 -41.18
C TYR A 231 -2.66 -8.45 -41.94
N THR A 232 -3.27 -8.27 -43.12
CA THR A 232 -3.43 -6.91 -43.67
C THR A 232 -4.49 -6.13 -42.88
N LYS A 233 -4.47 -4.80 -42.97
CA LYS A 233 -5.42 -3.92 -42.25
C LYS A 233 -6.89 -4.25 -42.55
N GLU A 234 -7.21 -4.58 -43.79
CA GLU A 234 -8.60 -4.83 -44.21
C GLU A 234 -9.07 -6.25 -43.85
N GLU A 235 -8.19 -7.25 -43.91
CA GLU A 235 -8.49 -8.57 -43.34
C GLU A 235 -8.67 -8.49 -41.82
N TYR A 236 -7.77 -7.78 -41.12
CA TYR A 236 -7.86 -7.58 -39.67
C TYR A 236 -9.23 -7.01 -39.26
N LYS A 237 -9.65 -5.88 -39.84
CA LYS A 237 -10.99 -5.31 -39.63
C LYS A 237 -12.11 -6.34 -39.84
N LYS A 238 -11.98 -7.16 -40.89
CA LYS A 238 -12.98 -8.17 -41.29
C LYS A 238 -13.02 -9.36 -40.34
N GLU A 239 -11.91 -9.73 -39.71
CA GLU A 239 -11.86 -10.71 -38.63
C GLU A 239 -12.39 -10.12 -37.31
N ILE A 240 -11.98 -8.91 -36.93
CA ILE A 240 -12.44 -8.25 -35.69
C ILE A 240 -13.96 -8.09 -35.68
N LYS A 241 -14.57 -7.71 -36.81
CA LYS A 241 -16.04 -7.56 -36.89
C LYS A 241 -16.80 -8.86 -36.61
N LYS A 242 -16.21 -10.05 -36.78
CA LYS A 242 -16.88 -11.34 -36.49
C LYS A 242 -16.98 -11.65 -35.00
N LEU A 243 -16.26 -10.91 -34.16
CA LEU A 243 -16.13 -11.17 -32.73
C LEU A 243 -17.24 -10.52 -31.90
N ASN A 244 -18.04 -9.63 -32.51
CA ASN A 244 -19.16 -8.92 -31.88
C ASN A 244 -18.77 -8.35 -30.49
N LEU A 245 -17.68 -7.59 -30.43
CA LEU A 245 -17.11 -7.07 -29.18
C LEU A 245 -17.97 -5.96 -28.53
N ASP A 246 -19.04 -5.57 -29.21
CA ASP A 246 -20.16 -4.81 -28.66
C ASP A 246 -21.10 -5.66 -27.77
N THR A 247 -21.00 -6.99 -27.79
CA THR A 247 -21.88 -7.89 -27.02
C THR A 247 -21.19 -8.64 -25.88
N ILE A 248 -21.93 -8.91 -24.79
CA ILE A 248 -21.45 -9.69 -23.64
C ILE A 248 -21.05 -11.10 -24.07
N SER A 249 -21.83 -11.74 -24.96
CA SER A 249 -21.52 -13.05 -25.54
C SER A 249 -20.21 -13.04 -26.34
N GLY A 250 -20.01 -12.06 -27.22
CA GLY A 250 -18.80 -11.89 -28.03
C GLY A 250 -17.57 -11.58 -27.17
N LEU A 251 -17.70 -10.66 -26.19
CA LEU A 251 -16.67 -10.37 -25.20
C LEU A 251 -16.28 -11.60 -24.36
N LYS A 252 -17.24 -12.47 -24.02
CA LYS A 252 -16.97 -13.69 -23.27
C LYS A 252 -16.23 -14.72 -24.13
N GLU A 253 -16.72 -15.03 -25.33
CA GLU A 253 -16.06 -15.96 -26.26
C GLU A 253 -14.65 -15.47 -26.63
N ALA A 254 -14.50 -14.16 -26.81
CA ALA A 254 -13.22 -13.49 -27.02
C ALA A 254 -12.25 -13.69 -25.84
N ARG A 255 -12.70 -13.40 -24.60
CA ARG A 255 -11.92 -13.57 -23.38
C ARG A 255 -11.46 -15.02 -23.21
N GLU A 256 -12.33 -15.98 -23.52
CA GLU A 256 -12.04 -17.42 -23.43
C GLU A 256 -11.01 -17.86 -24.49
N LYS A 257 -11.20 -17.50 -25.77
CA LYS A 257 -10.23 -17.77 -26.85
C LYS A 257 -8.87 -17.16 -26.57
N ALA A 258 -8.84 -15.90 -26.14
CA ALA A 258 -7.59 -15.19 -25.84
C ALA A 258 -6.85 -15.80 -24.64
N ARG A 259 -7.55 -16.08 -23.53
CA ARG A 259 -6.93 -16.73 -22.36
C ARG A 259 -6.44 -18.14 -22.71
N ALA A 260 -7.20 -18.93 -23.45
CA ALA A 260 -6.77 -20.24 -23.95
C ALA A 260 -5.48 -20.14 -24.79
N PHE A 261 -5.44 -19.21 -25.76
CA PHE A 261 -4.23 -18.96 -26.54
C PHE A 261 -3.06 -18.52 -25.66
N TRP A 262 -3.26 -17.61 -24.70
CA TRP A 262 -2.24 -17.15 -23.77
C TRP A 262 -1.56 -18.29 -23.00
N TYR A 263 -2.27 -19.37 -22.63
CA TYR A 263 -1.66 -20.54 -21.97
C TYR A 263 -0.73 -21.35 -22.89
N THR A 264 -0.90 -21.28 -24.21
CA THR A 264 0.04 -21.89 -25.17
C THR A 264 1.32 -21.06 -25.39
N GLN A 265 1.29 -19.77 -25.02
CA GLN A 265 2.37 -18.83 -25.29
C GLN A 265 3.30 -18.70 -24.08
N PRO A 266 4.64 -18.61 -24.26
CA PRO A 266 5.61 -18.51 -23.17
C PRO A 266 5.25 -17.45 -22.12
N ALA A 267 5.31 -17.84 -20.85
CA ALA A 267 5.26 -16.91 -19.72
C ALA A 267 6.70 -16.62 -19.27
N LYS A 268 7.04 -15.36 -18.99
CA LYS A 268 8.30 -15.07 -18.29
C LYS A 268 8.21 -15.61 -16.86
N TYR A 269 9.22 -16.35 -16.42
CA TYR A 269 9.36 -16.78 -15.02
C TYR A 269 9.58 -15.59 -14.07
N HIS A 270 10.25 -14.53 -14.55
CA HIS A 270 10.56 -13.30 -13.82
C HIS A 270 9.94 -12.06 -14.49
N GLN A 271 9.55 -11.07 -13.71
CA GLN A 271 9.29 -9.70 -14.19
C GLN A 271 10.29 -8.76 -13.53
N GLY A 272 11.16 -8.14 -14.32
CA GLY A 272 12.11 -7.12 -13.89
C GLY A 272 13.02 -6.64 -15.00
N LEU A 273 13.72 -5.51 -14.81
CA LEU A 273 14.48 -4.88 -15.90
C LEU A 273 15.65 -3.97 -15.46
N LYS A 274 16.59 -4.46 -14.65
CA LYS A 274 18.08 -4.25 -14.80
C LYS A 274 18.93 -4.91 -13.70
N ASN A 275 18.37 -5.95 -13.06
CA ASN A 275 18.94 -6.61 -11.88
C ASN A 275 20.31 -7.25 -12.11
N LEU A 276 21.13 -7.18 -11.06
CA LEU A 276 22.02 -8.24 -10.58
C LEU A 276 22.20 -7.96 -9.09
N ASP A 277 21.74 -8.78 -8.14
CA ASP A 277 20.78 -9.90 -8.20
C ASP A 277 19.36 -9.50 -7.70
N CYS A 278 18.45 -10.47 -7.55
CA CYS A 278 17.06 -10.23 -7.13
C CYS A 278 16.28 -11.49 -6.66
N THR A 279 15.45 -11.36 -5.61
CA THR A 279 14.19 -12.13 -5.45
C THR A 279 13.02 -11.19 -5.10
N GLY A 280 11.81 -11.51 -5.57
CA GLY A 280 10.61 -10.81 -5.12
C GLY A 280 9.41 -10.69 -6.07
N SER A 281 8.84 -9.50 -6.18
CA SER A 281 7.81 -9.07 -7.15
C SER A 281 7.84 -7.54 -7.27
N TYR A 282 7.30 -6.90 -8.30
CA TYR A 282 7.86 -7.01 -9.65
C TYR A 282 9.05 -6.04 -9.80
N VAL A 283 10.07 -6.32 -8.98
CA VAL A 283 11.42 -5.74 -8.93
C VAL A 283 11.99 -5.51 -10.34
N THR A 284 13.00 -4.70 -10.58
CA THR A 284 13.05 -3.23 -10.59
C THR A 284 14.02 -2.86 -11.75
N HIS A 285 14.57 -1.65 -11.78
CA HIS A 285 15.87 -1.36 -12.42
C HIS A 285 17.10 -1.75 -11.54
N SER A 286 16.89 -2.14 -10.27
CA SER A 286 17.56 -3.19 -9.44
C SER A 286 19.10 -3.34 -9.33
N LYS A 287 19.59 -3.54 -8.09
CA LYS A 287 20.69 -4.49 -7.73
C LYS A 287 20.57 -5.17 -6.36
N ASN A 288 21.25 -6.31 -6.21
CA ASN A 288 21.29 -7.29 -5.08
C ASN A 288 20.11 -7.28 -4.09
N VAL A 289 18.90 -7.43 -4.61
CA VAL A 289 17.69 -7.64 -3.79
C VAL A 289 17.57 -9.13 -3.43
N ASN A 290 17.11 -9.43 -2.23
CA ASN A 290 16.53 -10.76 -1.87
C ASN A 290 15.08 -10.81 -1.29
N ASP A 291 13.95 -10.51 -0.65
CA ASP A 291 12.73 -11.32 -0.69
C ASP A 291 11.52 -10.38 -0.60
N SER A 292 11.34 -9.59 -1.66
CA SER A 292 10.47 -8.40 -1.72
C SER A 292 9.13 -8.64 -2.42
N TYR A 293 8.10 -7.81 -2.21
CA TYR A 293 6.81 -7.97 -2.91
C TYR A 293 6.17 -6.64 -3.36
N LEU A 294 6.35 -6.34 -4.65
CA LEU A 294 5.93 -5.17 -5.43
C LEU A 294 6.76 -3.90 -5.13
N ILE A 295 7.83 -3.68 -5.91
CA ILE A 295 8.91 -2.75 -5.53
C ILE A 295 9.53 -1.96 -6.71
N ARG A 296 9.85 -0.68 -6.47
CA ARG A 296 10.57 0.32 -7.29
C ARG A 296 11.18 1.40 -6.37
N GLU A 297 12.29 2.10 -6.65
CA GLU A 297 13.37 1.89 -7.65
C GLU A 297 14.70 1.51 -6.94
N SER A 298 15.28 0.33 -7.16
CA SER A 298 15.89 -0.45 -6.05
C SER A 298 17.40 -0.74 -6.10
N GLU A 299 18.07 -0.69 -4.94
CA GLU A 299 19.37 -1.36 -4.65
C GLU A 299 19.40 -1.99 -3.22
N ASN A 300 20.00 -3.18 -3.07
CA ASN A 300 20.21 -3.98 -1.82
C ASN A 300 19.01 -4.18 -0.87
N LEU A 301 17.79 -4.30 -1.41
CA LEU A 301 16.55 -4.42 -0.62
C LEU A 301 16.23 -5.88 -0.23
N ARG A 302 15.44 -6.08 0.84
CA ARG A 302 14.87 -7.40 1.20
C ARG A 302 13.59 -7.21 2.00
N TYR A 303 12.65 -8.15 1.99
CA TYR A 303 11.43 -8.10 2.83
C TYR A 303 10.56 -6.81 2.76
N CYS A 304 10.76 -5.91 1.79
CA CYS A 304 9.92 -4.73 1.53
C CYS A 304 8.67 -5.10 0.72
N GLN A 305 7.53 -4.43 0.96
CA GLN A 305 6.30 -4.64 0.19
C GLN A 305 5.65 -3.32 -0.28
N TYR A 306 5.21 -3.25 -1.53
CA TYR A 306 4.58 -2.06 -2.12
C TYR A 306 5.43 -0.77 -2.02
N LEU A 307 6.56 -0.67 -2.73
CA LEU A 307 7.15 0.63 -3.10
C LEU A 307 6.98 0.80 -4.62
N GLN A 308 6.40 1.90 -5.10
CA GLN A 308 5.97 1.99 -6.51
C GLN A 308 6.51 3.20 -7.28
N VAL A 309 7.27 4.09 -6.65
CA VAL A 309 7.86 5.30 -7.27
C VAL A 309 9.34 5.48 -6.86
N PRO A 310 10.13 6.32 -7.55
CA PRO A 310 11.58 6.42 -7.34
C PRO A 310 11.99 7.21 -6.09
N GLU A 311 13.21 7.10 -5.57
CA GLU A 311 14.16 5.96 -5.65
C GLU A 311 14.38 5.31 -4.27
N SER A 312 15.04 4.15 -4.19
CA SER A 312 15.03 3.28 -2.99
C SER A 312 16.29 2.44 -2.80
N LYS A 313 17.04 2.62 -1.70
CA LYS A 313 18.26 1.81 -1.42
C LYS A 313 18.33 1.32 0.04
N ASP A 314 18.84 0.09 0.20
CA ASP A 314 18.97 -0.71 1.43
C ASP A 314 17.78 -0.66 2.42
N CYS A 315 16.53 -0.48 1.97
CA CYS A 315 15.34 -0.61 2.82
C CYS A 315 14.95 -2.08 3.00
N TYR A 316 14.68 -2.48 4.24
CA TYR A 316 14.01 -3.73 4.59
C TYR A 316 12.62 -3.42 5.17
N ASP A 317 11.54 -4.12 4.82
CA ASP A 317 10.23 -3.94 5.46
C ASP A 317 9.67 -2.47 5.48
N ILE A 318 9.33 -1.89 4.33
CA ILE A 318 8.45 -0.70 4.26
C ILE A 318 7.16 -1.06 3.49
N ASN A 319 5.99 -0.56 3.93
CA ASN A 319 4.65 -0.91 3.38
C ASN A 319 3.88 0.28 2.76
N ASN A 320 4.30 0.74 1.56
CA ASN A 320 3.65 1.79 0.72
C ASN A 320 3.54 3.19 1.39
N TRP A 321 3.48 4.31 0.68
CA TRP A 321 4.14 4.78 -0.55
C TRP A 321 5.37 5.64 -0.15
N GLY A 322 6.37 5.79 -1.01
CA GLY A 322 7.66 6.41 -0.63
C GLY A 322 8.49 6.95 -1.79
N ALA A 323 9.14 8.10 -1.56
CA ALA A 323 10.13 8.75 -2.43
C ALA A 323 11.04 9.67 -1.58
N ASN A 324 12.22 10.08 -2.04
CA ASN A 324 13.32 9.18 -2.40
C ASN A 324 13.87 8.57 -1.09
N THR A 325 13.90 7.24 -0.97
CA THR A 325 13.99 6.51 0.32
C THR A 325 15.30 5.76 0.55
N GLU A 326 15.88 5.92 1.72
CA GLU A 326 16.87 5.02 2.33
C GLU A 326 16.65 5.01 3.86
N LEU A 327 17.17 4.11 4.70
CA LEU A 327 17.68 2.74 4.53
C LEU A 327 16.76 1.84 5.40
N GLY A 328 15.42 2.01 5.30
CA GLY A 328 14.48 1.85 6.42
C GLY A 328 14.21 0.42 6.94
N TYR A 329 13.59 0.28 8.13
CA TYR A 329 13.18 -1.02 8.71
C TYR A 329 11.93 -0.89 9.60
N GLU A 330 10.89 -1.63 9.20
CA GLU A 330 9.50 -1.56 9.68
C GLU A 330 8.95 -0.14 9.72
N THR A 331 8.50 0.34 8.56
CA THR A 331 7.87 1.66 8.41
C THR A 331 6.71 1.61 7.40
N MET A 332 5.67 2.41 7.62
CA MET A 332 4.42 2.36 6.86
C MET A 332 3.69 3.69 7.04
N GLU A 333 4.15 4.82 6.49
CA GLU A 333 4.28 5.19 5.07
C GLU A 333 5.10 6.51 5.06
N CYS A 334 6.16 6.68 4.26
CA CYS A 334 7.09 7.84 4.41
C CYS A 334 7.84 8.33 3.14
N GLY A 335 8.01 9.66 3.04
CA GLY A 335 8.60 10.43 1.91
C GLY A 335 8.08 11.89 1.96
N ASP A 336 8.11 12.74 0.93
CA ASP A 336 9.27 13.17 0.14
C ASP A 336 10.24 13.94 1.07
N ASN A 337 11.56 13.85 1.01
CA ASN A 337 12.43 12.86 0.36
C ASN A 337 13.30 12.27 1.49
N SER A 338 13.09 11.00 1.87
CA SER A 338 13.41 10.54 3.24
C SER A 338 14.71 9.73 3.41
N TYR A 339 15.54 10.20 4.34
CA TYR A 339 16.66 9.48 4.98
C TYR A 339 16.62 9.75 6.50
N ASN A 340 16.64 8.78 7.42
CA ASN A 340 16.55 7.32 7.29
C ASN A 340 15.63 6.82 8.41
N ASN A 341 14.66 5.96 8.06
CA ASN A 341 13.49 5.70 8.91
C ASN A 341 13.43 4.29 9.48
N LYS A 342 13.30 4.22 10.80
CA LYS A 342 12.87 3.04 11.56
C LYS A 342 11.56 3.41 12.26
N PHE A 343 10.84 2.44 12.79
CA PHE A 343 9.82 2.70 13.84
C PHE A 343 8.70 3.73 13.49
N SER A 344 8.05 3.73 12.32
CA SER A 344 7.02 4.78 12.04
C SER A 344 5.80 4.36 11.21
N ARG A 345 4.65 4.96 11.51
CA ARG A 345 3.35 4.75 10.86
C ARG A 345 2.82 6.09 10.31
N ASN A 346 2.88 6.30 8.99
CA ASN A 346 2.52 7.51 8.23
C ASN A 346 3.20 8.84 8.67
N CYS A 347 4.37 9.18 8.10
CA CYS A 347 5.03 10.49 8.24
C CYS A 347 5.52 11.05 6.88
N TRP A 348 4.96 12.19 6.48
CA TRP A 348 5.12 12.86 5.17
C TRP A 348 4.72 14.34 5.34
N PRO A 349 5.33 15.35 4.69
CA PRO A 349 6.66 15.42 4.09
C PRO A 349 7.77 15.78 5.10
N ALA A 350 9.00 15.93 4.61
CA ALA A 350 10.07 16.73 5.24
C ALA A 350 10.40 16.40 6.71
N CYS A 351 10.24 15.14 7.13
CA CYS A 351 10.62 14.66 8.45
C CYS A 351 12.00 13.98 8.44
N LYS A 352 12.74 14.07 9.55
CA LYS A 352 14.08 13.47 9.74
C LYS A 352 14.28 13.06 11.21
N ASN A 353 15.19 12.12 11.48
CA ASN A 353 15.56 11.70 12.84
C ASN A 353 14.34 11.33 13.70
N LEU A 354 13.54 10.37 13.24
CA LEU A 354 12.32 9.92 13.92
C LEU A 354 12.45 8.49 14.43
N GLU A 355 11.93 8.25 15.64
CA GLU A 355 11.73 6.91 16.20
C GLU A 355 10.36 6.83 16.89
N TYR A 356 9.59 5.76 16.66
CA TYR A 356 8.25 5.50 17.20
C TYR A 356 7.26 6.67 16.97
N CYS A 357 6.90 6.96 15.71
CA CYS A 357 6.10 8.15 15.34
C CYS A 357 4.85 7.86 14.48
N MET A 358 3.72 8.55 14.79
CA MET A 358 2.46 8.55 14.00
C MET A 358 1.55 9.77 14.30
N HIS A 359 1.22 10.73 13.44
CA HIS A 359 1.51 10.92 12.02
C HIS A 359 1.99 12.37 11.85
N MET A 360 3.17 12.58 11.26
CA MET A 360 3.88 13.88 11.34
C MET A 360 4.35 14.42 9.99
N PHE A 361 4.44 15.75 9.88
CA PHE A 361 4.35 16.44 8.57
C PHE A 361 5.44 17.49 8.24
N SER A 362 6.34 17.83 9.17
CA SER A 362 7.52 18.71 8.99
C SER A 362 8.31 18.82 10.31
N SER A 363 8.47 17.70 11.03
CA SER A 363 9.07 17.68 12.38
C SER A 363 10.36 16.85 12.39
N SER A 364 11.27 17.13 13.34
CA SER A 364 12.54 16.42 13.41
C SER A 364 12.99 16.08 14.82
N ASP A 365 13.90 15.12 14.96
CA ASP A 365 14.58 14.82 16.22
C ASP A 365 13.54 14.51 17.31
N CYS A 366 12.75 13.47 17.09
CA CYS A 366 11.62 13.08 17.94
C CYS A 366 11.58 11.58 18.22
N PHE A 367 11.16 11.21 19.43
CA PHE A 367 11.09 9.83 19.90
C PHE A 367 9.74 9.58 20.59
N GLY A 368 8.92 8.66 20.08
CA GLY A 368 7.66 8.28 20.74
C GLY A 368 6.63 9.40 20.77
N CYS A 369 6.36 10.07 19.65
CA CYS A 369 5.37 11.16 19.59
C CYS A 369 4.32 10.96 18.49
N VAL A 370 3.14 11.52 18.70
CA VAL A 370 1.92 11.19 17.96
C VAL A 370 1.12 12.43 17.59
N GLY A 371 1.38 12.94 16.37
CA GLY A 371 0.56 13.99 15.74
C GLY A 371 1.16 15.41 15.64
N LEU A 372 2.48 15.60 15.65
CA LEU A 372 3.08 16.95 15.58
C LEU A 372 3.28 17.48 14.15
N LYS A 373 3.08 18.79 13.94
CA LYS A 373 3.25 19.47 12.64
C LYS A 373 4.67 19.92 12.34
N LYS A 374 5.16 20.91 13.09
CA LYS A 374 6.43 21.64 12.85
C LYS A 374 7.16 21.84 14.18
N LYS A 375 7.60 20.75 14.81
CA LYS A 375 8.25 20.75 16.13
C LYS A 375 9.58 19.99 16.09
N GLN A 376 10.40 20.14 17.13
CA GLN A 376 11.70 19.46 17.26
C GLN A 376 12.01 19.13 18.72
N TYR A 377 12.79 18.08 18.99
CA TYR A 377 13.15 17.62 20.34
C TYR A 377 11.92 17.30 21.19
N CYS A 378 11.08 16.39 20.69
CA CYS A 378 9.79 16.05 21.30
C CYS A 378 9.67 14.55 21.64
N ILE A 379 9.04 14.29 22.80
CA ILE A 379 8.73 12.94 23.32
C ILE A 379 7.30 12.98 23.85
N LEU A 380 6.45 12.01 23.48
CA LEU A 380 5.05 11.90 23.91
C LEU A 380 4.29 13.24 23.82
N ASN A 381 4.43 13.92 22.67
CA ASN A 381 3.91 15.26 22.33
C ASN A 381 4.41 16.45 23.18
N LYS A 382 5.20 16.21 24.23
CA LYS A 382 5.88 17.26 24.99
C LYS A 382 7.21 17.65 24.33
N GLN A 383 7.52 18.95 24.32
CA GLN A 383 8.78 19.49 23.79
C GLN A 383 9.78 19.74 24.92
N TYR A 384 11.06 19.43 24.66
CA TYR A 384 12.18 19.51 25.61
C TYR A 384 13.31 20.40 25.05
N THR A 385 14.31 20.74 25.88
CA THR A 385 15.59 21.20 25.34
C THR A 385 16.30 20.06 24.61
N LYS A 386 17.27 20.40 23.75
CA LYS A 386 18.03 19.43 22.95
C LYS A 386 18.81 18.47 23.85
N GLU A 387 19.37 18.98 24.93
CA GLU A 387 20.20 18.24 25.88
C GLU A 387 19.35 17.28 26.71
N GLU A 388 18.24 17.76 27.29
CA GLU A 388 17.25 16.90 27.97
C GLU A 388 16.68 15.81 27.05
N TYR A 389 16.41 16.15 25.79
CA TYR A 389 15.88 15.20 24.80
C TYR A 389 16.83 14.02 24.60
N TYR A 390 18.12 14.24 24.33
CA TYR A 390 19.05 13.12 24.10
C TYR A 390 19.29 12.30 25.37
N ASP A 391 19.38 12.95 26.54
CA ASP A 391 19.53 12.26 27.83
C ASP A 391 18.30 11.42 28.21
N LEU A 392 17.10 11.89 27.89
CA LEU A 392 15.85 11.17 28.16
C LEU A 392 15.64 10.04 27.14
N VAL A 393 15.89 10.26 25.85
CA VAL A 393 15.82 9.20 24.82
C VAL A 393 16.75 8.04 25.15
N LYS A 394 17.97 8.32 25.63
CA LYS A 394 18.89 7.26 26.08
C LYS A 394 18.25 6.40 27.17
N LYS A 395 17.75 7.02 28.25
CA LYS A 395 17.13 6.33 29.39
C LYS A 395 15.89 5.55 28.98
N ILE A 396 15.08 6.07 28.05
CA ILE A 396 13.90 5.36 27.54
C ILE A 396 14.31 4.11 26.76
N LYS A 397 15.36 4.16 25.93
CA LYS A 397 15.85 2.97 25.21
C LYS A 397 16.36 1.89 26.15
N GLU A 398 17.13 2.27 27.17
CA GLU A 398 17.58 1.36 28.24
C GLU A 398 16.37 0.74 28.96
N HIS A 399 15.38 1.55 29.36
CA HIS A 399 14.15 1.09 29.98
C HIS A 399 13.27 0.21 29.09
N MET A 400 13.28 0.38 27.75
CA MET A 400 12.57 -0.50 26.82
C MET A 400 13.15 -1.92 26.74
N ASP A 401 14.41 -2.10 27.14
CA ASP A 401 15.03 -3.42 27.24
C ASP A 401 14.83 -4.06 28.63
N GLU A 402 14.77 -3.25 29.69
CA GLU A 402 14.49 -3.69 31.07
C GLU A 402 13.00 -3.99 31.30
N MET A 403 12.10 -3.13 30.82
CA MET A 403 10.64 -3.24 30.89
C MET A 403 10.01 -3.25 29.48
N PRO A 404 10.20 -4.33 28.70
CA PRO A 404 9.56 -4.46 27.39
C PRO A 404 8.04 -4.53 27.50
N TYR A 405 7.35 -4.19 26.41
CA TYR A 405 5.92 -4.45 26.31
C TYR A 405 5.67 -5.93 26.03
N VAL A 406 4.57 -6.49 26.54
CA VAL A 406 4.14 -7.87 26.30
C VAL A 406 2.69 -7.85 25.84
N ASP A 407 2.40 -8.45 24.69
CA ASP A 407 1.06 -8.47 24.10
C ASP A 407 0.13 -9.52 24.76
N SER A 408 -1.14 -9.54 24.38
CA SER A 408 -2.14 -10.51 24.88
C SER A 408 -1.83 -11.99 24.56
N GLN A 409 -0.86 -12.28 23.69
CA GLN A 409 -0.37 -13.62 23.37
C GLN A 409 0.96 -13.97 24.06
N GLY A 410 1.53 -13.06 24.87
CA GLY A 410 2.83 -13.24 25.52
C GLY A 410 4.04 -12.96 24.62
N LEU A 411 3.85 -12.28 23.50
CA LEU A 411 4.93 -11.84 22.61
C LEU A 411 5.60 -10.57 23.16
N ILE A 412 6.93 -10.51 23.09
CA ILE A 412 7.76 -9.50 23.78
C ILE A 412 8.26 -8.45 22.79
N TYR A 413 8.02 -7.18 23.10
CA TYR A 413 8.35 -6.03 22.26
C TYR A 413 9.35 -5.11 23.00
N LYS A 414 10.63 -5.28 22.66
CA LYS A 414 11.77 -4.47 23.11
C LYS A 414 12.02 -3.28 22.17
N TYR A 415 13.01 -2.45 22.49
CA TYR A 415 13.59 -1.54 21.51
C TYR A 415 14.04 -2.32 20.27
N GLY A 416 13.77 -1.81 19.06
CA GLY A 416 13.99 -2.51 17.80
C GLY A 416 12.74 -3.11 17.14
N GLU A 417 11.65 -3.34 17.90
CA GLU A 417 10.43 -3.97 17.38
C GLU A 417 9.35 -2.97 16.95
N PHE A 418 8.53 -3.35 15.95
CA PHE A 418 7.38 -2.57 15.47
C PHE A 418 6.09 -2.88 16.26
N PHE A 419 5.09 -2.00 16.14
CA PHE A 419 3.87 -2.00 16.94
C PHE A 419 3.11 -3.35 16.93
N PRO A 420 2.60 -3.85 18.09
CA PRO A 420 1.76 -5.04 18.18
C PRO A 420 0.53 -5.02 17.26
N ILE A 421 0.06 -6.19 16.82
CA ILE A 421 -1.13 -6.29 15.95
C ILE A 421 -2.39 -5.80 16.67
N GLU A 422 -2.48 -6.05 17.98
CA GLU A 422 -3.55 -5.54 18.86
C GLU A 422 -3.57 -4.01 19.02
N PHE A 423 -2.54 -3.29 18.53
CA PHE A 423 -2.60 -1.82 18.44
C PHE A 423 -3.35 -1.33 17.19
N SER A 424 -3.74 -2.21 16.27
CA SER A 424 -4.52 -1.80 15.10
C SER A 424 -5.96 -1.44 15.46
N GLN A 425 -6.35 -0.25 15.03
CA GLN A 425 -7.72 0.29 15.08
C GLN A 425 -8.60 -0.18 13.92
N LEU A 426 -8.05 -1.02 13.04
CA LEU A 426 -8.76 -1.62 11.92
C LEU A 426 -8.98 -3.10 12.24
N GLY A 427 -10.23 -3.56 12.16
CA GLY A 427 -10.50 -5.00 12.16
C GLY A 427 -9.75 -5.68 11.02
N TYR A 428 -9.10 -6.81 11.31
CA TYR A 428 -8.20 -7.54 10.41
C TYR A 428 -8.77 -7.72 9.00
N ASN A 429 -10.07 -8.05 8.93
CA ASN A 429 -10.89 -8.22 7.74
C ASN A 429 -11.14 -6.95 6.90
N ASN A 430 -10.74 -5.78 7.39
CA ASN A 430 -10.84 -4.48 6.72
C ASN A 430 -9.47 -3.89 6.32
N THR A 431 -8.40 -4.67 6.49
CA THR A 431 -7.02 -4.26 6.23
C THR A 431 -6.48 -4.86 4.93
N VAL A 432 -5.25 -4.50 4.54
CA VAL A 432 -4.53 -5.22 3.47
C VAL A 432 -4.05 -6.59 3.95
N ALA A 433 -3.94 -6.85 5.26
CA ALA A 433 -3.40 -8.11 5.79
C ALA A 433 -4.20 -9.34 5.33
N ILE A 434 -5.53 -9.30 5.39
CA ILE A 434 -6.40 -10.43 4.98
C ILE A 434 -6.27 -10.79 3.49
N GLN A 435 -5.72 -9.91 2.64
CA GLN A 435 -5.50 -10.19 1.22
C GLN A 435 -4.30 -11.12 0.96
N HIS A 436 -3.32 -11.13 1.88
CA HIS A 436 -2.07 -11.90 1.76
C HIS A 436 -1.96 -12.99 2.83
N PHE A 437 -2.56 -12.76 3.99
CA PHE A 437 -2.61 -13.63 5.15
C PHE A 437 -4.08 -13.87 5.51
N PRO A 438 -4.85 -14.63 4.70
CA PRO A 438 -6.26 -14.88 4.95
C PRO A 438 -6.44 -15.63 6.28
N LEU A 439 -7.34 -15.11 7.12
CA LEU A 439 -7.79 -15.74 8.37
C LEU A 439 -9.31 -15.71 8.41
N THR A 440 -9.92 -16.73 9.01
CA THR A 440 -11.33 -16.68 9.44
C THR A 440 -11.50 -15.78 10.66
N GLU A 441 -12.74 -15.35 10.92
CA GLU A 441 -13.09 -14.60 12.13
C GLU A 441 -12.72 -15.35 13.41
N LYS A 442 -12.78 -16.69 13.38
CA LYS A 442 -12.39 -17.54 14.50
C LYS A 442 -10.88 -17.47 14.75
N GLU A 443 -10.06 -17.74 13.74
CA GLU A 443 -8.59 -17.76 13.87
C GLU A 443 -8.02 -16.39 14.22
N ALA A 444 -8.65 -15.31 13.74
CA ALA A 444 -8.30 -13.95 14.14
C ALA A 444 -8.57 -13.73 15.65
N LYS A 445 -9.74 -14.11 16.15
CA LYS A 445 -10.11 -13.97 17.57
C LYS A 445 -9.27 -14.86 18.50
N GLU A 446 -8.95 -16.08 18.07
CA GLU A 446 -8.03 -16.99 18.80
C GLU A 446 -6.60 -16.43 18.90
N LYS A 447 -6.24 -15.45 18.06
CA LYS A 447 -4.98 -14.69 18.10
C LYS A 447 -5.10 -13.31 18.76
N GLY A 448 -6.25 -12.98 19.35
CA GLY A 448 -6.52 -11.65 19.90
C GLY A 448 -6.66 -10.53 18.85
N TYR A 449 -6.70 -10.86 17.56
CA TYR A 449 -6.77 -9.86 16.49
C TYR A 449 -8.19 -9.29 16.38
N LEU A 450 -8.30 -7.96 16.36
CA LEU A 450 -9.57 -7.25 16.19
C LEU A 450 -10.26 -7.67 14.88
N TRP A 451 -11.58 -7.85 14.92
CA TRP A 451 -12.39 -8.18 13.74
C TRP A 451 -13.66 -7.34 13.76
N ILE A 452 -13.92 -6.60 12.69
CA ILE A 452 -15.05 -5.66 12.62
C ILE A 452 -15.91 -6.05 11.41
N ASN A 453 -17.01 -6.74 11.66
CA ASN A 453 -18.01 -7.04 10.63
C ASN A 453 -18.83 -5.78 10.37
N ILE A 454 -18.82 -5.31 9.12
CA ILE A 454 -19.46 -4.06 8.72
C ILE A 454 -20.66 -4.40 7.84
N PRO A 455 -21.89 -3.92 8.16
CA PRO A 455 -23.09 -4.23 7.41
C PRO A 455 -22.92 -3.92 5.93
N HIS A 456 -23.25 -4.89 5.07
CA HIS A 456 -23.45 -4.58 3.66
C HIS A 456 -24.76 -3.79 3.53
N GLY A 457 -24.71 -2.66 2.82
CA GLY A 457 -25.92 -1.87 2.56
C GLY A 457 -26.91 -2.68 1.74
N GLU A 458 -28.17 -2.71 2.16
CA GLU A 458 -29.25 -3.36 1.41
C GLU A 458 -29.61 -2.53 0.16
N TYR A 459 -28.93 -2.79 -0.95
CA TYR A 459 -29.27 -2.18 -2.24
C TYR A 459 -30.31 -3.03 -2.98
N LYS A 460 -31.42 -2.40 -3.35
CA LYS A 460 -32.42 -3.02 -4.23
C LYS A 460 -31.85 -3.09 -5.65
N ILE A 461 -31.56 -4.30 -6.13
CA ILE A 461 -31.09 -4.54 -7.50
C ILE A 461 -32.13 -4.03 -8.50
N THR A 462 -31.81 -2.94 -9.22
CA THR A 462 -32.70 -2.31 -10.21
C THR A 462 -32.95 -3.22 -11.41
N ILE A 463 -31.89 -3.83 -11.95
CA ILE A 463 -31.95 -4.80 -13.04
C ILE A 463 -31.08 -6.02 -12.67
N LYS A 464 -31.62 -7.23 -12.85
CA LYS A 464 -30.87 -8.47 -12.64
C LYS A 464 -29.92 -8.70 -13.83
N VAL A 465 -28.72 -9.24 -13.60
CA VAL A 465 -27.71 -9.49 -14.65
C VAL A 465 -28.29 -10.25 -15.85
N GLY A 466 -29.06 -11.31 -15.62
CA GLY A 466 -29.76 -12.07 -16.68
C GLY A 466 -30.98 -11.37 -17.33
N LYS A 467 -31.12 -10.05 -17.15
CA LYS A 467 -32.05 -9.16 -17.88
C LYS A 467 -31.34 -8.02 -18.60
N LEU A 468 -30.02 -7.87 -18.45
CA LEU A 468 -29.24 -6.95 -19.27
C LEU A 468 -29.29 -7.43 -20.73
N PRO A 469 -29.34 -6.53 -21.72
CA PRO A 469 -29.23 -6.91 -23.12
C PRO A 469 -27.84 -7.48 -23.42
N ASP A 470 -27.71 -8.22 -24.54
CA ASP A 470 -26.42 -8.76 -24.94
C ASP A 470 -25.53 -7.69 -25.60
N SER A 471 -26.04 -6.86 -26.52
CA SER A 471 -25.29 -5.74 -27.10
C SER A 471 -25.40 -4.45 -26.28
N ILE A 472 -24.31 -3.69 -26.21
CA ILE A 472 -24.30 -2.31 -25.70
C ILE A 472 -25.22 -1.37 -26.48
N PHE A 473 -25.52 -1.68 -27.75
CA PHE A 473 -26.42 -0.87 -28.59
C PHE A 473 -27.91 -1.08 -28.28
N ASP A 474 -28.25 -2.12 -27.51
CA ASP A 474 -29.61 -2.43 -27.06
C ASP A 474 -29.88 -1.88 -25.62
N VAL A 475 -28.92 -1.16 -25.03
CA VAL A 475 -29.06 -0.53 -23.71
C VAL A 475 -29.83 0.80 -23.85
N THR A 476 -30.83 0.98 -23.00
CA THR A 476 -31.53 2.27 -22.80
C THR A 476 -30.92 3.04 -21.63
N ASP A 477 -31.01 4.37 -21.67
CA ASP A 477 -30.74 5.26 -20.53
C ASP A 477 -31.61 4.92 -19.28
#